data_AF-A0A3R6B030-F1
#
_entry.id   AF-A0A3R6B030-F1
#
_cell.length_a   1.000
_cell.length_b   1.000
_cell.length_c   1.000
_cell.angle_alpha   90.00
_cell.angle_beta   90.00
_cell.angle_gamma   90.00
#
_symmetry.space_group_name_H-M   'P 1'
#
loop_
_entity.id
_entity.type
_entity.pdbx_description
1 polymer ?
#
loop_
_entity_poly.entity_id
_entity_poly.type
_entity_poly.pdbx_seq_one_letter_code
_entity_poly.pdbx_strand_id
1 'polypeptide(L)' 'MKQAQNDKEYRCPNCSKLLMKGDVNLVQIKCPRCKNIVTFKR' A
#
# COMPACT_ATOMS: atom_id res chain seq x y z
N MET A 1 16.18 18.75 -12.41
CA MET A 1 16.22 17.28 -12.22
C MET A 1 15.18 16.93 -11.15
N LYS A 2 14.02 16.40 -11.53
CA LYS A 2 12.95 16.06 -10.57
C LYS A 2 13.37 14.81 -9.81
N GLN A 3 13.58 14.95 -8.49
CA GLN A 3 13.93 13.84 -7.61
C GLN A 3 12.82 12.81 -7.66
N ALA A 4 13.15 11.59 -8.08
CA ALA A 4 12.26 10.44 -8.01
C ALA A 4 12.09 10.09 -6.52
N GLN A 5 11.02 10.58 -5.91
CA GLN A 5 10.61 10.14 -4.58
C GLN A 5 10.31 8.63 -4.70
N ASN A 6 11.09 7.82 -3.99
CA ASN A 6 10.91 6.38 -3.92
C ASN A 6 9.72 6.09 -2.99
N ASP A 7 8.51 6.39 -3.45
CA ASP A 7 7.29 6.12 -2.72
C ASP A 7 7.16 4.62 -2.45
N LYS A 8 7.06 4.23 -1.18
CA LYS A 8 6.82 2.82 -0.80
C LYS A 8 5.50 2.36 -1.41
N GLU A 9 5.55 1.27 -2.17
CA GLU A 9 4.36 0.62 -2.71
C GLU A 9 3.82 -0.41 -1.72
N TYR A 10 2.58 -0.22 -1.28
CA TYR A 10 1.88 -1.18 -0.44
C TYR A 10 0.92 -1.99 -1.30
N ARG A 11 1.19 -3.30 -1.41
CA ARG A 11 0.41 -4.24 -2.23
C ARG A 11 -0.32 -5.23 -1.34
N CYS A 12 -1.49 -5.68 -1.78
CA CYS A 12 -2.26 -6.69 -1.08
C CYS A 12 -1.50 -8.03 -1.10
N PRO A 13 -1.31 -8.73 0.03
CA PRO A 13 -0.57 -10.00 0.07
C PRO A 13 -1.29 -11.16 -0.64
N ASN A 14 -2.62 -11.05 -0.83
CA ASN A 14 -3.42 -12.13 -1.45
C ASN A 14 -3.54 -12.01 -2.98
N CYS A 15 -3.73 -10.81 -3.52
CA CYS A 15 -3.99 -10.61 -4.95
C CYS A 15 -2.98 -9.67 -5.63
N SER A 16 -1.90 -9.31 -4.93
CA SER A 16 -0.81 -8.43 -5.37
C SER A 16 -1.27 -7.06 -5.91
N LYS A 17 -2.54 -6.71 -5.70
CA LYS A 17 -3.12 -5.44 -6.15
C LYS A 17 -2.48 -4.32 -5.36
N LEU A 18 -2.03 -3.30 -6.05
CA LEU A 18 -1.55 -2.06 -5.44
C LEU A 18 -2.70 -1.45 -4.63
N LEU A 19 -2.46 -1.25 -3.33
CA LEU A 19 -3.41 -0.66 -2.40
C LEU A 19 -3.10 0.83 -2.21
N MET A 20 -1.83 1.18 -2.11
CA MET A 20 -1.40 2.56 -1.86
C MET A 20 0.07 2.76 -2.27
N LYS A 21 0.43 4.01 -2.58
CA LYS A 21 1.81 4.49 -2.70
C LYS A 21 2.00 5.68 -1.78
N GLY A 22 3.14 5.77 -1.12
CA GLY A 22 3.50 6.91 -0.27
C GLY A 22 4.02 6.45 1.10
N ASP A 23 4.36 7.41 1.96
CA ASP A 23 4.81 7.13 3.32
C ASP A 23 3.62 7.25 4.29
N VAL A 24 3.35 6.18 5.05
CA VAL A 24 2.30 6.17 6.09
C VAL A 24 2.85 5.58 7.39
N ASN A 25 2.45 6.18 8.51
CA ASN A 25 2.76 5.65 9.83
C ASN A 25 1.92 4.41 10.16
N LEU A 26 0.62 4.46 9.90
CA LEU A 26 -0.32 3.36 10.06
C LEU A 26 -1.47 3.53 9.09
N VAL A 27 -1.74 2.54 8.26
CA VAL A 27 -2.92 2.51 7.40
C VAL A 27 -3.54 1.13 7.41
N GLN A 28 -4.87 1.08 7.51
CA GLN A 28 -5.64 -0.14 7.31
C GLN A 28 -6.47 0.03 6.03
N ILE A 29 -6.17 -0.78 5.02
CA ILE A 29 -6.90 -0.78 3.74
C ILE A 29 -7.57 -2.12 3.53
N LYS A 30 -8.86 -2.06 3.22
CA LYS A 30 -9.60 -3.19 2.65
C LYS A 30 -9.30 -3.30 1.17
N CYS A 31 -8.77 -4.45 0.75
CA CYS A 31 -8.52 -4.71 -0.66
C CYS A 31 -9.85 -4.85 -1.43
N PRO A 32 -10.10 -4.09 -2.51
CA PRO A 32 -11.36 -4.18 -3.25
C PRO A 32 -11.53 -5.48 -4.04
N ARG A 33 -10.43 -6.19 -4.37
CA ARG A 33 -10.50 -7.52 -5.03
C ARG A 33 -10.72 -8.64 -4.04
N CYS A 34 -9.79 -8.75 -3.09
CA CYS A 34 -9.74 -9.86 -2.15
C CYS A 34 -10.72 -9.70 -0.97
N LYS A 35 -11.25 -8.50 -0.75
CA LYS A 35 -11.97 -8.07 0.48
C LYS A 35 -11.17 -8.21 1.78
N ASN A 36 -9.93 -8.69 1.70
CA ASN A 36 -9.01 -8.81 2.82
C ASN A 36 -8.62 -7.44 3.37
N ILE A 37 -8.59 -7.32 4.69
CA ILE A 37 -8.17 -6.11 5.39
C ILE A 37 -6.68 -6.26 5.69
N VAL A 38 -5.88 -5.31 5.20
CA VAL A 38 -4.43 -5.32 5.38
C VAL A 38 -4.03 -4.09 6.16
N THR A 39 -3.23 -4.28 7.20
CA THR A 39 -2.68 -3.20 8.01
C THR A 39 -1.21 -3.03 7.68
N PHE A 40 -0.81 -1.85 7.24
CA PHE A 40 0.58 -1.48 7.05
C PHE A 40 0.99 -0.47 8.12
N LYS A 41 2.17 -0.67 8.70
CA LYS A 41 2.78 0.22 9.69
C LYS A 41 4.22 0.50 9.27
N ARG A 42 4.71 1.72 9.56
CA ARG A 42 6.09 2.12 9.30
C ARG A 42 7.08 1.34 10.16
#